data_AF-A0A6I3CNQ0-F1
#
_entry.id   AF-A0A6I3CNQ0-F1
#
_cell.length_a   1.000
_cell.length_b   1.000
_cell.length_c   1.000
_cell.angle_alpha   90.00
_cell.angle_beta   90.00
_cell.angle_gamma   90.00
#
_symmetry.space_group_name_H-M   'P 1'
#
loop_
_entity.id
_entity.type
_entity.pdbx_description
1 polymer ?
#
loop_
_entity_poly.entity_id
_entity_poly.type
_entity_poly.pdbx_seq_one_letter_code
_entity_poly.pdbx_strand_id
1 'polypeptide(L)'
;MKPVTRILSVVTVAVLALTGVGVPANGAPAPDIASGGNAPGGWSIGPSAYQDLFGSAGVGEPQGTLVADSGFRPYPHGFPIPNWGSADSFAQNQVVYGLPERLTLENYQKGNYEGPAPLNSLSLRRTLGDGVCQDAKKIDPKTGECKLILGAELLAQMIESAGAGGHCFGIAAAAAALYNGQLPANQVGASGLGINANNQMGNPAVQTITRLYGTQYFNNNFLTDIYAGQSPTEVVQTLIKTLPSGQVPFLLSIMGQIGGHGITPYAVLDRGNGLFDIAVYDNNFPLRALALTVDTNTDSFVYTSATNPDSPTYTWSTATNAAISLTSIDEILAVQPCQVCRGKDTGTLLAFSSWDIKNNGLLGITLLDTEGKELDPDLYRKMAPLNPANQEQVSAPLIVIDPGVEFMVDVVAGALVTPQSLEVYAMSNGASDVLTLEDIPGQSTVRFAVYEKGTIFYATKASSPRIQQLADEKVNSYEVNGHPLDLPKGVYVGQEWDRQAKTVRYSTTAKQALKWNIQIDKNPTPTEFGWAGLGVEVPAGSDILVDYSTMSAAVPPLAWVVDKDKSRTPITMVKITTALLKAEKANVYTVVGPG
;
A
#
# COMPACT_ATOMS: atom_id res chain seq x y z
N MET A 1 -51.17 -21.71 55.54
CA MET A 1 -51.41 -20.59 56.48
C MET A 1 -50.14 -19.75 56.57
N LYS A 2 -50.27 -18.44 56.33
CA LYS A 2 -49.37 -17.34 56.76
C LYS A 2 -47.98 -17.21 56.10
N PRO A 3 -47.41 -15.98 56.04
CA PRO A 3 -47.21 -15.29 54.76
C PRO A 3 -45.77 -14.79 54.50
N VAL A 4 -45.62 -14.20 53.31
CA VAL A 4 -44.47 -13.47 52.77
C VAL A 4 -44.08 -12.26 53.63
N THR A 5 -42.77 -12.08 53.89
CA THR A 5 -42.20 -10.84 54.44
C THR A 5 -40.98 -10.42 53.62
N ARG A 6 -41.07 -9.24 52.99
CA ARG A 6 -39.96 -8.50 52.36
C ARG A 6 -39.02 -7.99 53.46
N ILE A 7 -37.71 -8.15 53.28
CA ILE A 7 -36.69 -7.48 54.09
C ILE A 7 -36.28 -6.21 53.34
N LEU A 8 -36.61 -5.06 53.93
CA LEU A 8 -36.06 -3.75 53.61
C LEU A 8 -34.86 -3.54 54.55
N SER A 9 -33.65 -3.47 54.01
CA SER A 9 -32.47 -3.11 54.80
C SER A 9 -32.18 -1.62 54.61
N VAL A 10 -32.36 -0.89 55.72
CA VAL A 10 -32.07 0.53 55.91
C VAL A 10 -30.55 0.74 55.85
N VAL A 11 -30.08 1.63 54.96
CA VAL A 11 -28.69 2.11 54.95
C VAL A 11 -28.61 3.35 55.84
N THR A 12 -27.86 3.23 56.92
CA THR A 12 -27.54 4.30 57.86
C THR A 12 -26.52 5.25 57.22
N VAL A 13 -26.89 6.51 57.01
CA VAL A 13 -25.97 7.58 56.61
C VAL A 13 -25.25 8.08 57.87
N ALA A 14 -23.96 7.77 58.00
CA ALA A 14 -23.09 8.37 58.99
C ALA A 14 -22.44 9.64 58.40
N VAL A 15 -22.87 10.80 58.88
CA VAL A 15 -22.18 12.08 58.65
C VAL A 15 -21.05 12.18 59.67
N LEU A 16 -19.80 11.97 59.24
CA LEU A 16 -18.63 12.38 60.00
C LEU A 16 -18.16 13.75 59.49
N ALA A 17 -18.38 14.79 60.30
CA ALA A 17 -17.68 16.05 60.18
C ALA A 17 -16.27 15.88 60.76
N LEU A 18 -15.25 16.03 59.91
CA LEU A 18 -13.84 16.11 60.31
C LEU A 18 -13.30 17.47 59.90
N THR A 19 -13.23 18.38 60.87
CA THR A 19 -12.33 19.54 60.83
C THR A 19 -10.91 19.04 61.04
N GLY A 20 -10.12 18.99 59.97
CA GLY A 20 -8.73 18.55 59.98
C GLY A 20 -7.90 19.40 59.02
N VAL A 21 -6.88 20.01 59.59
CA VAL A 21 -5.85 20.87 58.99
C VAL A 21 -5.36 20.35 57.64
N GLY A 22 -5.32 21.22 56.63
CA GLY A 22 -4.91 20.87 55.27
C GLY A 22 -3.48 20.35 55.19
N VAL A 23 -3.35 19.07 54.87
CA VAL A 23 -2.15 18.50 54.27
C VAL A 23 -2.38 18.54 52.75
N PRO A 24 -1.46 19.06 51.92
CA PRO A 24 -1.62 18.99 50.48
C PRO A 24 -1.74 17.51 50.11
N ALA A 25 -2.81 17.16 49.38
CA ALA A 25 -2.92 15.86 48.77
C ALA A 25 -1.66 15.68 47.91
N ASN A 26 -0.79 14.73 48.29
CA ASN A 26 0.21 14.20 47.39
C ASN A 26 -0.56 13.79 46.13
N GLY A 27 -0.38 14.55 45.06
CA GLY A 27 -1.00 14.26 43.78
C GLY A 27 -0.71 12.83 43.40
N ALA A 28 -1.71 12.15 42.83
CA ALA A 28 -1.43 10.92 42.12
C ALA A 28 -0.24 11.18 41.17
N PRO A 29 0.73 10.26 41.07
CA PRO A 29 1.84 10.43 40.14
C PRO A 29 1.26 10.73 38.76
N ALA A 30 1.88 11.68 38.05
CA ALA A 30 1.47 12.02 36.69
C ALA A 30 1.37 10.73 35.86
N PRO A 31 0.37 10.60 34.97
CA PRO A 31 0.23 9.41 34.14
C PRO A 31 1.55 9.14 33.41
N ASP A 32 2.04 7.89 33.48
CA ASP A 32 3.20 7.49 32.69
C ASP A 32 2.80 7.52 31.21
N ILE A 33 3.19 8.59 30.53
CA ILE A 33 2.98 8.78 29.09
C ILE A 33 4.03 8.01 28.28
N ALA A 34 5.20 7.72 28.86
CA ALA A 34 6.30 7.08 28.15
C ALA A 34 6.00 5.60 27.89
N SER A 35 5.41 4.90 28.87
CA SER A 35 5.02 3.47 28.85
C SER A 35 6.07 2.48 28.31
N GLY A 36 7.34 2.90 28.20
CA GLY A 36 8.23 2.32 27.22
C GLY A 36 9.63 1.98 27.67
N GLY A 37 9.98 2.26 28.93
CA GLY A 37 11.34 2.04 29.44
C GLY A 37 11.64 0.59 29.86
N ASN A 38 10.62 -0.25 30.03
CA ASN A 38 10.76 -1.63 30.50
C ASN A 38 10.20 -2.61 29.48
N ALA A 39 10.87 -3.75 29.32
CA ALA A 39 10.37 -4.84 28.50
C ALA A 39 8.96 -5.27 28.96
N PRO A 40 8.03 -5.53 28.02
CA PRO A 40 6.73 -6.11 28.32
C PRO A 40 6.83 -7.33 29.25
N GLY A 41 5.94 -7.43 30.24
CA GLY A 41 5.86 -8.63 31.07
C GLY A 41 5.67 -9.88 30.20
N GLY A 42 6.53 -10.89 30.36
CA GLY A 42 6.56 -12.10 29.52
C GLY A 42 7.71 -12.13 28.51
N TRP A 43 8.36 -11.00 28.21
CA TRP A 43 9.60 -11.00 27.43
C TRP A 43 10.80 -11.32 28.32
N SER A 44 11.57 -12.35 27.95
CA SER A 44 12.77 -12.80 28.69
C SER A 44 14.03 -12.06 28.23
N ILE A 45 13.94 -10.74 28.05
CA ILE A 45 15.08 -9.91 27.65
C ILE A 45 15.49 -8.97 28.79
N GLY A 46 16.79 -8.74 28.93
CA GLY A 46 17.30 -7.79 29.91
C GLY A 46 17.00 -6.33 29.52
N PRO A 47 16.93 -5.40 30.47
CA PRO A 47 16.67 -3.98 30.19
C PRO A 47 17.65 -3.34 29.20
N SER A 48 18.93 -3.74 29.21
CA SER A 48 19.92 -3.23 28.26
C SER A 48 19.65 -3.70 26.83
N ALA A 49 19.38 -4.99 26.63
CA ALA A 49 19.02 -5.54 25.32
C ALA A 49 17.70 -4.96 24.78
N TYR A 50 16.77 -4.64 25.67
CA TYR A 50 15.55 -3.93 25.33
C TYR A 50 15.84 -2.49 24.85
N GLN A 51 16.71 -1.76 25.55
CA GLN A 51 17.15 -0.43 25.10
C GLN A 51 17.96 -0.47 23.80
N ASP A 52 18.75 -1.51 23.56
CA ASP A 52 19.47 -1.68 22.30
C ASP A 52 18.48 -1.89 21.12
N LEU A 53 17.41 -2.66 21.32
CA LEU A 53 16.40 -2.92 20.28
C LEU A 53 15.47 -1.74 20.00
N PHE A 54 15.18 -0.91 21.00
CA PHE A 54 14.13 0.13 20.93
C PHE A 54 14.63 1.56 21.20
N GLY A 55 15.94 1.72 21.39
CA GLY A 55 16.60 2.98 21.74
C GLY A 55 16.57 3.29 23.24
N SER A 56 17.42 4.23 23.66
CA SER A 56 17.51 4.67 25.06
C SER A 56 16.29 5.52 25.48
N ALA A 57 15.76 5.27 26.67
CA ALA A 57 14.75 6.14 27.29
C ALA A 57 15.29 7.58 27.42
N GLY A 58 14.46 8.58 27.13
CA GLY A 58 14.77 10.01 27.25
C GLY A 58 14.95 10.78 25.93
N VAL A 59 15.37 10.14 24.83
CA VAL A 59 15.63 10.85 23.56
C VAL A 59 14.33 11.15 22.82
N GLY A 60 13.90 12.40 22.76
CA GLY A 60 12.64 12.78 22.10
C GLY A 60 11.38 12.47 22.91
N GLU A 61 11.50 12.23 24.22
CA GLU A 61 10.35 12.05 25.10
C GLU A 61 9.52 13.35 25.23
N PRO A 62 8.19 13.25 25.35
CA PRO A 62 7.34 14.42 25.56
C PRO A 62 7.63 15.13 26.88
N GLN A 63 7.68 16.45 26.84
CA GLN A 63 7.98 17.32 27.97
C GLN A 63 6.80 18.26 28.28
N GLY A 64 6.71 18.72 29.53
CA GLY A 64 5.73 19.72 29.96
C GLY A 64 4.64 19.16 30.85
N THR A 65 3.56 19.92 30.99
CA THR A 65 2.38 19.57 31.80
C THR A 65 1.32 18.95 30.91
N LEU A 66 0.83 17.76 31.26
CA LEU A 66 -0.24 17.09 30.53
C LEU A 66 -1.51 17.95 30.51
N VAL A 67 -2.00 18.29 29.32
CA VAL A 67 -3.22 19.10 29.13
C VAL A 67 -4.34 18.34 28.41
N ALA A 68 -4.01 17.27 27.68
CA ALA A 68 -4.98 16.32 27.11
C ALA A 68 -4.40 14.93 26.99
N ASP A 69 -5.21 13.89 27.21
CA ASP A 69 -4.80 12.49 27.17
C ASP A 69 -5.98 11.61 26.75
N SER A 70 -5.72 10.68 25.83
CA SER A 70 -6.68 9.66 25.40
C SER A 70 -6.63 8.38 26.23
N GLY A 71 -5.57 8.17 27.01
CA GLY A 71 -5.27 6.90 27.66
C GLY A 71 -4.54 5.89 26.76
N PHE A 72 -4.43 6.14 25.45
CA PHE A 72 -3.60 5.31 24.57
C PHE A 72 -2.14 5.43 24.98
N ARG A 73 -1.37 4.35 24.81
CA ARG A 73 0.04 4.27 25.15
C ARG A 73 0.74 3.37 24.12
N PRO A 74 1.93 3.74 23.62
CA PRO A 74 2.74 2.89 22.73
C PRO A 74 2.75 1.43 23.17
N TYR A 75 2.88 1.19 24.48
CA TYR A 75 2.59 -0.09 25.10
C TYR A 75 1.48 0.05 26.16
N PRO A 76 0.43 -0.81 26.18
CA PRO A 76 0.22 -2.01 25.37
C PRO A 76 -0.71 -1.79 24.18
N HIS A 77 -0.91 -0.56 23.71
CA HIS A 77 -1.94 -0.27 22.70
C HIS A 77 -1.37 -0.21 21.26
N GLY A 78 -0.07 0.11 21.11
CA GLY A 78 0.64 0.05 19.85
C GLY A 78 1.12 -1.37 19.51
N PHE A 79 1.40 -1.60 18.23
CA PHE A 79 2.06 -2.83 17.81
C PHE A 79 3.51 -2.83 18.29
N PRO A 80 3.99 -3.93 18.91
CA PRO A 80 5.34 -4.02 19.49
C PRO A 80 6.42 -4.36 18.45
N ILE A 81 6.10 -4.22 17.16
CA ILE A 81 7.02 -4.52 16.05
C ILE A 81 7.39 -3.22 15.33
N PRO A 82 8.67 -3.05 14.95
CA PRO A 82 9.06 -2.00 14.04
C PRO A 82 8.37 -2.16 12.70
N ASN A 83 8.24 -1.03 12.01
CA ASN A 83 7.86 -1.01 10.60
C ASN A 83 8.71 -1.97 9.76
N TRP A 84 8.09 -2.64 8.80
CA TRP A 84 8.78 -3.55 7.88
C TRP A 84 8.47 -3.20 6.43
N GLY A 85 9.41 -3.51 5.56
CA GLY A 85 9.31 -3.26 4.12
C GLY A 85 9.69 -4.49 3.28
N SER A 86 10.76 -5.20 3.63
CA SER A 86 11.17 -6.43 2.93
C SER A 86 10.71 -7.70 3.65
N ALA A 87 10.67 -8.82 2.93
CA ALA A 87 10.43 -10.15 3.52
C ALA A 87 11.47 -10.48 4.59
N ASP A 88 12.74 -10.11 4.38
CA ASP A 88 13.81 -10.27 5.36
C ASP A 88 13.54 -9.46 6.63
N SER A 89 13.14 -8.19 6.51
CA SER A 89 12.80 -7.34 7.67
C SER A 89 11.57 -7.88 8.42
N PHE A 90 10.60 -8.44 7.70
CA PHE A 90 9.45 -9.12 8.28
C PHE A 90 9.84 -10.41 9.00
N ALA A 91 10.71 -11.23 8.41
CA ALA A 91 11.24 -12.45 9.03
C ALA A 91 12.06 -12.15 10.29
N GLN A 92 12.81 -11.05 10.30
CA GLN A 92 13.48 -10.56 11.51
C GLN A 92 12.47 -10.23 12.62
N ASN A 93 11.34 -9.62 12.30
CA ASN A 93 10.27 -9.38 13.27
C ASN A 93 9.73 -10.71 13.84
N GLN A 94 9.58 -11.75 13.02
CA GLN A 94 9.15 -13.08 13.48
C GLN A 94 10.18 -13.76 14.40
N VAL A 95 11.48 -13.56 14.15
CA VAL A 95 12.55 -14.10 15.00
C VAL A 95 12.60 -13.38 16.34
N VAL A 96 12.58 -12.04 16.33
CA VAL A 96 12.79 -11.21 17.51
C VAL A 96 11.52 -11.11 18.36
N TYR A 97 10.38 -10.86 17.72
CA TYR A 97 9.12 -10.55 18.40
C TYR A 97 8.13 -11.72 18.40
N GLY A 98 8.34 -12.73 17.55
CA GLY A 98 7.45 -13.89 17.46
C GLY A 98 6.09 -13.55 16.85
N LEU A 99 6.03 -12.51 16.02
CA LEU A 99 4.79 -11.97 15.45
C LEU A 99 4.90 -11.94 13.91
N PRO A 100 3.88 -12.42 13.17
CA PRO A 100 2.65 -13.06 13.68
C PRO A 100 2.89 -14.49 14.22
N GLU A 101 3.99 -15.13 13.83
CA GLU A 101 4.37 -16.46 14.28
C GLU A 101 5.87 -16.51 14.54
N ARG A 102 6.31 -17.36 15.47
CA ARG A 102 7.72 -17.45 15.85
C ARG A 102 8.54 -18.21 14.82
N LEU A 103 9.46 -17.52 14.16
CA LEU A 103 10.45 -18.12 13.27
C LEU A 103 11.69 -18.54 14.07
N THR A 104 12.20 -19.75 13.86
CA THR A 104 13.45 -20.19 14.50
C THR A 104 14.65 -19.54 13.82
N LEU A 105 15.71 -19.27 14.58
CA LEU A 105 16.96 -18.73 14.01
C LEU A 105 17.55 -19.68 12.94
N GLU A 106 17.43 -20.99 13.13
CA GLU A 106 17.86 -21.99 12.16
C GLU A 106 17.08 -21.87 10.83
N ASN A 107 15.76 -21.70 10.89
CA ASN A 107 14.94 -21.54 9.69
C ASN A 107 15.24 -20.22 8.99
N TYR A 108 15.38 -19.12 9.73
CA TYR A 108 15.79 -17.83 9.19
C TYR A 108 17.14 -17.91 8.46
N GLN A 109 18.16 -18.50 9.09
CA GLN A 109 19.49 -18.66 8.50
C GLN A 109 19.52 -19.54 7.24
N LYS A 110 18.58 -20.49 7.13
CA LYS A 110 18.44 -21.34 5.93
C LYS A 110 17.60 -20.70 4.83
N GLY A 111 17.00 -19.52 5.06
CA GLY A 111 16.02 -18.93 4.14
C GLY A 111 14.68 -19.67 4.12
N ASN A 112 14.39 -20.48 5.14
CA ASN A 112 13.18 -21.28 5.25
C ASN A 112 12.09 -20.48 5.97
N TYR A 113 11.61 -19.41 5.36
CA TYR A 113 10.49 -18.61 5.86
C TYR A 113 9.61 -18.15 4.71
N GLU A 114 8.35 -17.91 5.02
CA GLU A 114 7.40 -17.33 4.10
C GLU A 114 7.39 -15.80 4.31
N GLY A 115 7.19 -15.07 3.22
CA GLY A 115 6.99 -13.62 3.29
C GLY A 115 5.67 -13.25 3.97
N PRO A 116 5.39 -11.95 4.10
CA PRO A 116 4.07 -11.49 4.55
C PRO A 116 2.97 -12.06 3.66
N ALA A 117 1.87 -12.52 4.27
CA ALA A 117 0.72 -13.01 3.53
C ALA A 117 0.14 -11.88 2.64
N PRO A 118 -0.14 -12.14 1.36
CA PRO A 118 -0.69 -11.14 0.46
C PRO A 118 -2.14 -10.78 0.84
N LEU A 119 -2.61 -9.66 0.31
CA LEU A 119 -4.00 -9.22 0.41
C LEU A 119 -4.93 -10.24 -0.25
N ASN A 120 -5.96 -10.65 0.49
CA ASN A 120 -7.00 -11.54 -0.01
C ASN A 120 -8.28 -10.77 -0.34
N SER A 121 -9.27 -11.50 -0.87
CA SER A 121 -10.53 -10.91 -1.30
C SER A 121 -11.31 -10.26 -0.15
N LEU A 122 -11.28 -10.85 1.05
CA LEU A 122 -11.91 -10.24 2.23
C LEU A 122 -11.24 -8.91 2.61
N SER A 123 -9.92 -8.82 2.52
CA SER A 123 -9.17 -7.59 2.82
C SER A 123 -9.52 -6.48 1.84
N LEU A 124 -9.54 -6.78 0.54
CA LEU A 124 -9.93 -5.81 -0.49
C LEU A 124 -11.40 -5.41 -0.36
N ARG A 125 -12.32 -6.33 -0.05
CA ARG A 125 -13.74 -5.99 0.19
C ARG A 125 -13.92 -5.06 1.38
N ARG A 126 -13.16 -5.26 2.46
CA ARG A 126 -13.21 -4.37 3.63
C ARG A 126 -12.73 -2.95 3.29
N THR A 127 -11.78 -2.83 2.36
CA THR A 127 -11.22 -1.53 1.96
C THR A 127 -12.03 -0.86 0.84
N LEU A 128 -12.53 -1.61 -0.15
CA LEU A 128 -13.06 -1.07 -1.42
C LEU A 128 -14.52 -1.47 -1.69
N GLY A 129 -15.11 -2.30 -0.84
CA GLY A 129 -16.47 -2.82 -0.97
C GLY A 129 -16.57 -4.02 -1.93
N ASP A 130 -17.79 -4.51 -2.13
CA ASP A 130 -18.07 -5.75 -2.87
C ASP A 130 -17.80 -5.66 -4.38
N GLY A 131 -17.52 -4.46 -4.91
CA GLY A 131 -17.22 -4.23 -6.33
C GLY A 131 -15.94 -4.93 -6.79
N VAL A 132 -15.04 -5.29 -5.87
CA VAL A 132 -13.83 -6.07 -6.14
C VAL A 132 -14.13 -7.53 -6.47
N CYS A 133 -15.34 -8.02 -6.15
CA CYS A 133 -15.75 -9.36 -6.49
C CYS A 133 -16.27 -9.44 -7.93
N GLN A 134 -15.86 -10.49 -8.65
CA GLN A 134 -16.36 -10.76 -9.99
C GLN A 134 -17.89 -10.92 -10.00
N ASP A 135 -18.43 -11.62 -9.01
CA ASP A 135 -19.88 -11.76 -8.77
C ASP A 135 -20.17 -11.67 -7.27
N ALA A 136 -20.72 -10.52 -6.84
CA ALA A 136 -21.08 -10.28 -5.45
C ALA A 136 -22.09 -11.30 -4.89
N LYS A 137 -22.89 -11.96 -5.74
CA LYS A 137 -23.83 -13.00 -5.28
C LYS A 137 -23.13 -14.30 -4.87
N LYS A 138 -21.85 -14.46 -5.23
CA LYS A 138 -21.03 -15.64 -4.92
C LYS A 138 -20.06 -15.40 -3.76
N ILE A 139 -20.19 -14.27 -3.05
CA ILE A 139 -19.47 -14.05 -1.80
C ILE A 139 -19.86 -15.16 -0.83
N ASP A 140 -18.86 -15.86 -0.28
CA ASP A 140 -19.09 -16.86 0.75
C ASP A 140 -19.69 -16.18 1.99
N PRO A 141 -20.89 -16.57 2.44
CA PRO A 141 -21.55 -15.90 3.56
C PRO A 141 -20.89 -16.16 4.92
N LYS A 142 -20.00 -17.15 5.02
CA LYS A 142 -19.27 -17.49 6.25
C LYS A 142 -17.91 -16.82 6.31
N THR A 143 -17.14 -16.90 5.22
CA THR A 143 -15.77 -16.37 5.19
C THR A 143 -15.71 -14.95 4.65
N GLY A 144 -16.69 -14.54 3.84
CA GLY A 144 -16.65 -13.30 3.09
C GLY A 144 -15.70 -13.33 1.89
N GLU A 145 -15.14 -14.49 1.55
CA GLU A 145 -14.26 -14.62 0.39
C GLU A 145 -15.06 -14.63 -0.92
N CYS A 146 -14.45 -14.13 -2.00
CA CYS A 146 -15.00 -14.16 -3.33
C CYS A 146 -13.89 -14.28 -4.38
N LYS A 147 -14.25 -14.64 -5.61
CA LYS A 147 -13.32 -14.51 -6.74
C LYS A 147 -13.17 -13.02 -7.08
N LEU A 148 -11.95 -12.51 -7.01
CA LEU A 148 -11.64 -11.13 -7.35
C LEU A 148 -11.74 -10.86 -8.85
N ILE A 149 -12.01 -9.61 -9.19
CA ILE A 149 -11.77 -9.05 -10.53
C ILE A 149 -10.26 -8.86 -10.73
N LEU A 150 -9.77 -8.92 -11.98
CA LEU A 150 -8.34 -8.82 -12.27
C LEU A 150 -7.77 -7.47 -11.88
N GLY A 151 -8.55 -6.39 -12.06
CA GLY A 151 -8.15 -5.07 -11.59
C GLY A 151 -7.90 -5.02 -10.07
N ALA A 152 -8.63 -5.81 -9.27
CA ALA A 152 -8.45 -5.86 -7.82
C ALA A 152 -7.22 -6.66 -7.40
N GLU A 153 -6.91 -7.75 -8.11
CA GLU A 153 -5.64 -8.50 -7.94
C GLU A 153 -4.43 -7.61 -8.26
N LEU A 154 -4.51 -6.83 -9.34
CA LEU A 154 -3.47 -5.89 -9.73
C LEU A 154 -3.30 -4.77 -8.70
N LEU A 155 -4.43 -4.25 -8.19
CA LEU A 155 -4.42 -3.24 -7.14
C LEU A 155 -3.79 -3.77 -5.84
N ALA A 156 -4.06 -5.02 -5.47
CA ALA A 156 -3.41 -5.66 -4.33
C ALA A 156 -1.89 -5.72 -4.50
N GLN A 157 -1.41 -6.19 -5.66
CA GLN A 157 0.02 -6.22 -5.99
C GLN A 157 0.65 -4.83 -5.94
N MET A 158 -0.05 -3.81 -6.46
CA MET A 158 0.41 -2.44 -6.38
C MET A 158 0.56 -1.97 -4.92
N ILE A 159 -0.41 -2.24 -4.04
CA ILE A 159 -0.33 -1.89 -2.61
C ILE A 159 0.85 -2.60 -1.96
N GLU A 160 1.02 -3.90 -2.23
CA GLU A 160 2.08 -4.73 -1.66
C GLU A 160 3.47 -4.26 -2.12
N SER A 161 3.65 -4.02 -3.41
CA SER A 161 4.88 -3.47 -3.99
C SER A 161 5.20 -2.08 -3.45
N ALA A 162 4.19 -1.21 -3.31
CA ALA A 162 4.39 0.11 -2.71
C ALA A 162 4.73 0.03 -1.22
N GLY A 163 4.12 -0.93 -0.51
CA GLY A 163 4.36 -1.23 0.91
C GLY A 163 5.75 -1.79 1.19
N ALA A 164 6.53 -2.11 0.17
CA ALA A 164 7.90 -2.54 0.35
C ALA A 164 8.82 -1.43 0.94
N GLY A 165 8.38 -0.17 0.87
CA GLY A 165 9.01 0.95 1.58
C GLY A 165 8.70 1.00 3.08
N GLY A 166 7.65 0.32 3.54
CA GLY A 166 7.12 0.42 4.89
C GLY A 166 5.59 0.41 4.93
N HIS A 167 5.03 0.20 6.12
CA HIS A 167 3.60 0.15 6.41
C HIS A 167 3.15 1.20 7.45
N CYS A 168 3.89 2.30 7.65
CA CYS A 168 3.67 3.23 8.78
C CYS A 168 2.22 3.66 8.95
N PHE A 169 1.62 4.14 7.87
CA PHE A 169 0.21 4.54 7.84
C PHE A 169 -0.72 3.42 8.34
N GLY A 170 -0.53 2.20 7.84
CA GLY A 170 -1.36 1.06 8.19
C GLY A 170 -1.16 0.59 9.63
N ILE A 171 0.07 0.58 10.14
CA ILE A 171 0.39 0.19 11.52
C ILE A 171 -0.23 1.18 12.50
N ALA A 172 -0.02 2.48 12.29
CA ALA A 172 -0.55 3.52 13.16
C ALA A 172 -2.09 3.55 13.12
N ALA A 173 -2.70 3.48 11.93
CA ALA A 173 -4.15 3.44 11.80
C ALA A 173 -4.77 2.19 12.46
N ALA A 174 -4.16 1.02 12.28
CA ALA A 174 -4.64 -0.22 12.90
C ALA A 174 -4.56 -0.16 14.44
N ALA A 175 -3.47 0.41 14.99
CA ALA A 175 -3.31 0.54 16.45
C ALA A 175 -4.36 1.47 17.05
N ALA A 176 -4.58 2.62 16.41
CA ALA A 176 -5.61 3.57 16.81
C ALA A 176 -7.03 2.96 16.74
N ALA A 177 -7.34 2.30 15.61
CA ALA A 177 -8.64 1.67 15.39
C ALA A 177 -8.91 0.51 16.37
N LEU A 178 -7.90 -0.27 16.73
CA LEU A 178 -8.02 -1.33 17.75
C LEU A 178 -8.30 -0.73 19.13
N TYR A 179 -7.53 0.29 19.53
CA TYR A 179 -7.73 0.98 20.81
C TYR A 179 -9.13 1.58 20.94
N ASN A 180 -9.61 2.24 19.88
CA ASN A 180 -10.94 2.84 19.83
C ASN A 180 -12.08 1.80 19.79
N GLY A 181 -11.77 0.52 19.57
CA GLY A 181 -12.76 -0.54 19.38
C GLY A 181 -13.45 -0.52 18.02
N GLN A 182 -12.94 0.24 17.06
CA GLN A 182 -13.45 0.33 15.68
C GLN A 182 -12.96 -0.83 14.81
N LEU A 183 -11.77 -1.37 15.13
CA LEU A 183 -11.23 -2.58 14.50
C LEU A 183 -11.37 -3.76 15.48
N PRO A 184 -12.13 -4.82 15.13
CA PRO A 184 -12.24 -6.01 15.98
C PRO A 184 -10.89 -6.74 16.12
N ALA A 185 -10.57 -7.19 17.34
CA ALA A 185 -9.29 -7.84 17.66
C ALA A 185 -8.96 -9.07 16.77
N ASN A 186 -9.97 -9.84 16.37
CA ASN A 186 -9.78 -10.99 15.49
C ASN A 186 -9.29 -10.61 14.09
N GLN A 187 -9.47 -9.37 13.64
CA GLN A 187 -8.91 -8.89 12.36
C GLN A 187 -7.40 -8.71 12.39
N VAL A 188 -6.77 -8.72 13.57
CA VAL A 188 -5.32 -8.77 13.74
C VAL A 188 -4.84 -10.05 14.42
N GLY A 189 -5.73 -11.04 14.55
CA GLY A 189 -5.44 -12.31 15.23
C GLY A 189 -5.24 -12.19 16.74
N ALA A 190 -5.59 -11.06 17.36
CA ALA A 190 -5.47 -10.83 18.80
C ALA A 190 -6.76 -11.19 19.55
N SER A 191 -6.65 -11.37 20.88
CA SER A 191 -7.77 -11.57 21.81
C SER A 191 -7.97 -10.33 22.71
N GLY A 192 -9.04 -9.56 22.51
CA GLY A 192 -9.26 -8.30 23.24
C GLY A 192 -8.42 -7.12 22.71
N LEU A 193 -8.40 -6.00 23.45
CA LEU A 193 -7.94 -4.70 22.93
C LEU A 193 -6.43 -4.39 23.09
N GLY A 194 -5.71 -5.11 23.97
CA GLY A 194 -4.29 -4.81 24.24
C GLY A 194 -3.37 -5.62 23.32
N ILE A 195 -2.52 -4.98 22.51
CA ILE A 195 -1.56 -5.64 21.64
C ILE A 195 -0.23 -5.73 22.40
N ASN A 196 0.10 -6.91 22.91
CA ASN A 196 1.33 -7.10 23.65
C ASN A 196 1.89 -8.51 23.49
N ALA A 197 3.06 -8.72 24.07
CA ALA A 197 3.72 -10.00 24.24
C ALA A 197 2.80 -11.20 24.53
N ASN A 198 1.81 -11.00 25.39
CA ASN A 198 0.90 -12.03 25.89
C ASN A 198 -0.42 -12.08 25.11
N ASN A 199 -0.64 -11.14 24.18
CA ASN A 199 -1.76 -11.12 23.25
C ASN A 199 -1.22 -10.97 21.82
N GLN A 200 -0.66 -12.06 21.33
CA GLN A 200 0.06 -12.10 20.06
C GLN A 200 -0.89 -11.82 18.91
N MET A 201 -0.40 -11.06 17.94
CA MET A 201 -1.02 -10.96 16.62
C MET A 201 -0.88 -12.27 15.87
N GLY A 202 -1.87 -12.58 15.03
CA GLY A 202 -1.77 -13.67 14.06
C GLY A 202 -1.63 -13.14 12.64
N ASN A 203 -1.60 -14.06 11.67
CA ASN A 203 -1.49 -13.73 10.24
C ASN A 203 -2.49 -12.66 9.72
N PRO A 204 -3.74 -12.55 10.24
CA PRO A 204 -4.65 -11.47 9.82
C PRO A 204 -4.11 -10.05 10.05
N ALA A 205 -3.14 -9.85 10.97
CA ALA A 205 -2.55 -8.54 11.23
C ALA A 205 -1.85 -7.98 10.00
N VAL A 206 -1.11 -8.81 9.27
CA VAL A 206 -0.38 -8.39 8.06
C VAL A 206 -1.36 -7.84 7.03
N GLN A 207 -2.39 -8.62 6.69
CA GLN A 207 -3.40 -8.20 5.71
C GLN A 207 -4.18 -6.94 6.15
N THR A 208 -4.49 -6.82 7.44
CA THR A 208 -5.16 -5.63 7.98
C THR A 208 -4.27 -4.40 7.93
N ILE A 209 -2.99 -4.53 8.28
CA ILE A 209 -2.02 -3.44 8.21
C ILE A 209 -1.79 -3.03 6.75
N THR A 210 -1.56 -4.00 5.84
CA THR A 210 -1.33 -3.74 4.41
C THR A 210 -2.56 -3.13 3.74
N ARG A 211 -3.79 -3.57 4.05
CA ARG A 211 -4.99 -2.97 3.45
C ARG A 211 -5.26 -1.55 3.94
N LEU A 212 -4.94 -1.25 5.21
CA LEU A 212 -5.07 0.09 5.79
C LEU A 212 -3.95 1.00 5.31
N TYR A 213 -2.75 0.47 5.11
CA TYR A 213 -1.69 1.17 4.41
C TYR A 213 -2.15 1.59 3.01
N GLY A 214 -2.81 0.70 2.26
CA GLY A 214 -3.32 1.00 0.93
C GLY A 214 -4.35 2.13 0.86
N THR A 215 -5.08 2.44 1.94
CA THR A 215 -6.15 3.47 1.91
C THR A 215 -5.62 4.87 1.56
N GLN A 216 -4.34 5.13 1.84
CA GLN A 216 -3.69 6.40 1.48
C GLN A 216 -3.73 6.67 -0.04
N TYR A 217 -3.97 5.65 -0.87
CA TYR A 217 -3.97 5.75 -2.33
C TYR A 217 -5.35 5.93 -2.96
N PHE A 218 -6.42 5.71 -2.21
CA PHE A 218 -7.77 5.56 -2.78
C PHE A 218 -8.65 6.77 -2.56
N ASN A 219 -8.49 7.43 -1.41
CA ASN A 219 -9.16 8.70 -1.18
C ASN A 219 -8.32 9.82 -1.81
N ASN A 220 -8.82 10.32 -2.94
CA ASN A 220 -8.17 11.38 -3.70
C ASN A 220 -7.89 12.65 -2.89
N ASN A 221 -8.63 12.90 -1.81
CA ASN A 221 -8.43 14.07 -0.97
C ASN A 221 -7.37 13.82 0.11
N PHE A 222 -7.14 12.57 0.54
CA PHE A 222 -6.20 12.29 1.63
C PHE A 222 -4.80 12.84 1.40
N LEU A 223 -4.14 12.43 0.31
CA LEU A 223 -2.77 12.93 0.09
C LEU A 223 -2.79 14.42 -0.24
N THR A 224 -3.79 14.93 -0.97
CA THR A 224 -3.90 16.37 -1.25
C THR A 224 -4.00 17.19 0.04
N ASP A 225 -4.83 16.78 0.99
CA ASP A 225 -5.01 17.45 2.28
C ASP A 225 -3.76 17.33 3.16
N ILE A 226 -3.07 16.18 3.11
CA ILE A 226 -1.80 16.01 3.83
C ILE A 226 -0.71 16.93 3.24
N TYR A 227 -0.64 17.07 1.92
CA TYR A 227 0.30 17.97 1.25
C TYR A 227 -0.01 19.45 1.50
N ALA A 228 -1.30 19.82 1.51
CA ALA A 228 -1.72 21.16 1.87
C ALA A 228 -1.37 21.48 3.33
N GLY A 229 -1.45 20.48 4.20
CA GLY A 229 -1.17 20.59 5.62
C GLY A 229 -2.27 21.32 6.39
N GLN A 230 -2.23 21.17 7.71
CA GLN A 230 -3.03 21.91 8.67
C GLN A 230 -2.11 22.82 9.49
N SER A 231 -2.67 23.90 10.02
CA SER A 231 -1.97 24.76 10.97
C SER A 231 -1.51 23.93 12.18
N PRO A 232 -0.21 23.93 12.56
CA PRO A 232 0.25 23.23 13.75
C PRO A 232 -0.49 23.64 15.03
N THR A 233 -0.87 24.91 15.13
CA THR A 233 -1.69 25.43 16.24
C THR A 233 -3.09 24.82 16.24
N GLU A 234 -3.75 24.73 15.08
CA GLU A 234 -5.07 24.10 14.96
C GLU A 234 -5.02 22.59 15.26
N VAL A 235 -3.94 21.91 14.88
CA VAL A 235 -3.70 20.50 15.24
C VAL A 235 -3.64 20.34 16.76
N VAL A 236 -2.84 21.15 17.46
CA VAL A 236 -2.77 21.14 18.93
C VAL A 236 -4.14 21.39 19.56
N GLN A 237 -4.85 22.42 19.11
CA GLN A 237 -6.19 22.76 19.65
C GLN A 237 -7.20 21.63 19.42
N THR A 238 -7.15 20.99 18.25
CA THR A 238 -8.03 19.86 17.90
C THR A 238 -7.75 18.67 18.81
N LEU A 239 -6.48 18.33 19.05
CA LEU A 239 -6.09 17.23 19.93
C LEU A 239 -6.47 17.51 21.39
N ILE A 240 -6.25 18.74 21.88
CA ILE A 240 -6.66 19.14 23.24
C ILE A 240 -8.17 18.93 23.45
N LYS A 241 -8.97 19.24 22.43
CA LYS A 241 -10.42 19.11 22.47
C LYS A 241 -10.90 17.64 22.41
N THR A 242 -10.22 16.78 21.67
CA THR A 242 -10.75 15.47 21.26
C THR A 242 -10.20 14.29 22.05
N LEU A 243 -8.92 14.31 22.43
CA LEU A 243 -8.30 13.21 23.17
C LEU A 243 -8.97 12.90 24.52
N PRO A 244 -9.49 13.87 25.30
CA PRO A 244 -10.18 13.59 26.56
C PRO A 244 -11.42 12.68 26.45
N SER A 245 -11.89 12.38 25.24
CA SER A 245 -12.94 11.38 24.98
C SER A 245 -12.52 9.94 25.32
N GLY A 246 -11.22 9.69 25.53
CA GLY A 246 -10.68 8.35 25.74
C GLY A 246 -10.42 7.58 24.44
N GLN A 247 -10.38 8.27 23.30
CA GLN A 247 -10.10 7.72 21.98
C GLN A 247 -8.88 8.41 21.36
N VAL A 248 -8.25 7.74 20.40
CA VAL A 248 -7.29 8.33 19.44
C VAL A 248 -7.97 8.46 18.07
N PRO A 249 -8.78 9.52 17.85
CA PRO A 249 -9.67 9.60 16.68
C PRO A 249 -8.94 9.94 15.38
N PHE A 250 -7.65 10.28 15.45
CA PHE A 250 -6.87 10.72 14.30
C PHE A 250 -5.59 9.91 14.12
N LEU A 251 -5.22 9.73 12.87
CA LEU A 251 -3.85 9.51 12.45
C LEU A 251 -3.22 10.89 12.19
N LEU A 252 -1.99 11.13 12.68
CA LEU A 252 -1.21 12.31 12.32
C LEU A 252 -0.22 11.92 11.22
N SER A 253 -0.40 12.51 10.04
CA SER A 253 0.51 12.37 8.91
C SER A 253 1.50 13.52 8.86
N ILE A 254 2.74 13.21 8.49
CA ILE A 254 3.82 14.18 8.27
C ILE A 254 4.29 14.00 6.84
N MET A 255 4.48 15.09 6.09
CA MET A 255 5.02 15.05 4.73
C MET A 255 6.08 16.11 4.53
N GLY A 256 7.16 15.77 3.84
CA GLY A 256 8.19 16.73 3.46
C GLY A 256 9.09 16.20 2.34
N GLN A 257 10.19 16.90 2.07
CA GLN A 257 11.10 16.56 0.98
C GLN A 257 11.78 15.19 1.13
N ILE A 258 11.92 14.70 2.37
CA ILE A 258 12.52 13.41 2.71
C ILE A 258 11.51 12.24 2.66
N GLY A 259 10.25 12.53 2.31
CA GLY A 259 9.13 11.58 2.30
C GLY A 259 8.14 11.82 3.44
N GLY A 260 7.23 10.85 3.61
CA GLY A 260 6.16 10.91 4.60
C GLY A 260 6.39 10.06 5.84
N HIS A 261 5.49 10.21 6.82
CA HIS A 261 5.34 9.31 7.94
C HIS A 261 3.92 9.36 8.52
N GLY A 262 3.44 8.26 9.09
CA GLY A 262 2.12 8.17 9.74
C GLY A 262 2.26 7.69 11.18
N ILE A 263 1.78 8.49 12.13
CA ILE A 263 1.93 8.24 13.57
C ILE A 263 0.61 8.48 14.31
N THR A 264 0.45 7.90 15.50
CA THR A 264 -0.78 8.04 16.30
C THR A 264 -0.58 9.05 17.44
N PRO A 265 -1.17 10.26 17.40
CA PRO A 265 -1.13 11.21 18.51
C PRO A 265 -2.07 10.75 19.63
N TYR A 266 -1.60 10.76 20.88
CA TYR A 266 -2.40 10.26 22.01
C TYR A 266 -2.46 11.18 23.22
N ALA A 267 -1.55 12.14 23.35
CA ALA A 267 -1.57 13.14 24.41
C ALA A 267 -0.97 14.48 23.95
N VAL A 268 -1.30 15.56 24.65
CA VAL A 268 -0.73 16.90 24.46
C VAL A 268 -0.20 17.43 25.78
N LEU A 269 1.01 17.98 25.76
CA LEU A 269 1.70 18.57 26.90
C LEU A 269 2.03 20.04 26.63
N ASP A 270 1.73 20.91 27.59
CA ASP A 270 2.09 22.32 27.56
C ASP A 270 3.47 22.53 28.21
N ARG A 271 4.43 23.03 27.45
CA ARG A 271 5.80 23.34 27.90
C ARG A 271 5.94 24.78 28.41
N GLY A 272 4.86 25.54 28.38
CA GLY A 272 4.84 26.98 28.63
C GLY A 272 5.26 27.80 27.41
N ASN A 273 5.00 29.10 27.46
CA ASN A 273 5.41 30.08 26.44
C ASN A 273 4.90 29.77 25.01
N GLY A 274 3.76 29.08 24.88
CA GLY A 274 3.20 28.71 23.57
C GLY A 274 3.90 27.52 22.90
N LEU A 275 4.75 26.79 23.63
CA LEU A 275 5.33 25.53 23.16
C LEU A 275 4.51 24.34 23.66
N PHE A 276 4.18 23.42 22.77
CA PHE A 276 3.46 22.21 23.07
C PHE A 276 4.20 20.98 22.52
N ASP A 277 4.20 19.89 23.26
CA ASP A 277 4.57 18.58 22.74
C ASP A 277 3.30 17.75 22.50
N ILE A 278 3.17 17.22 21.29
CA ILE A 278 2.20 16.16 20.98
C ILE A 278 2.93 14.82 21.18
N ALA A 279 2.47 14.03 22.15
CA ALA A 279 2.97 12.69 22.38
C ALA A 279 2.40 11.72 21.34
N VAL A 280 3.27 10.97 20.67
CA VAL A 280 2.92 10.10 19.55
C VAL A 280 3.43 8.68 19.75
N TYR A 281 2.64 7.71 19.27
CA TYR A 281 3.12 6.37 18.95
C TYR A 281 3.68 6.38 17.54
N ASP A 282 4.99 6.21 17.46
CA ASP A 282 5.74 6.04 16.22
C ASP A 282 6.06 4.55 16.07
N ASN A 283 5.58 3.95 14.99
CA ASN A 283 5.78 2.53 14.71
C ASN A 283 7.22 2.17 14.29
N ASN A 284 8.12 3.13 14.09
CA ASN A 284 9.56 2.89 14.01
C ASN A 284 10.21 2.76 15.41
N PHE A 285 9.53 3.29 16.44
CA PHE A 285 9.91 3.23 17.85
C PHE A 285 8.75 2.67 18.70
N PRO A 286 8.30 1.44 18.40
CA PRO A 286 6.96 0.94 18.75
C PRO A 286 6.63 0.93 20.25
N LEU A 287 7.65 0.88 21.09
CA LEU A 287 7.49 0.70 22.52
C LEU A 287 7.83 1.94 23.33
N ARG A 288 7.84 3.14 22.75
CA ARG A 288 8.13 4.37 23.50
C ARG A 288 7.37 5.56 22.96
N ALA A 289 7.20 6.55 23.83
CA ALA A 289 6.70 7.85 23.43
C ALA A 289 7.77 8.64 22.68
N LEU A 290 7.38 9.26 21.58
CA LEU A 290 8.11 10.37 20.96
C LEU A 290 7.26 11.64 21.02
N ALA A 291 7.89 12.79 20.77
CA ALA A 291 7.25 14.08 20.79
C ALA A 291 7.42 14.83 19.46
N LEU A 292 6.31 15.33 18.94
CA LEU A 292 6.28 16.38 17.94
C LEU A 292 6.09 17.72 18.66
N THR A 293 7.07 18.62 18.54
CA THR A 293 7.02 19.92 19.21
C THR A 293 6.40 20.95 18.29
N VAL A 294 5.43 21.70 18.80
CA VAL A 294 4.71 22.79 18.14
C VAL A 294 4.96 24.10 18.87
N ASP A 295 5.26 25.17 18.13
CA ASP A 295 5.25 26.55 18.62
C ASP A 295 4.03 27.27 18.06
N THR A 296 3.05 27.53 18.94
CA THR A 296 1.80 28.19 18.56
C THR A 296 1.95 29.69 18.34
N ASN A 297 3.08 30.29 18.75
CA ASN A 297 3.33 31.72 18.49
C ASN A 297 3.75 31.96 17.04
N THR A 298 4.45 30.98 16.45
CA THR A 298 4.98 31.04 15.08
C THR A 298 4.25 30.12 14.12
N ASP A 299 3.27 29.35 14.62
CA ASP A 299 2.54 28.31 13.92
C ASP A 299 3.47 27.30 13.21
N SER A 300 4.46 26.82 13.96
CA SER A 300 5.51 25.95 13.42
C SER A 300 5.65 24.65 14.20
N PHE A 301 6.24 23.62 13.57
CA PHE A 301 6.53 22.35 14.22
C PHE A 301 7.91 21.81 13.88
N VAL A 302 8.40 20.89 14.71
CA VAL A 302 9.57 20.05 14.46
C VAL A 302 9.28 18.62 14.96
N TYR A 303 9.61 17.63 14.13
CA TYR A 303 9.59 16.22 14.48
C TYR A 303 10.87 15.53 14.00
N THR A 304 11.51 14.76 14.87
CA THR A 304 12.69 13.96 14.55
C THR A 304 12.40 12.50 14.82
N SER A 305 12.69 11.65 13.84
CA SER A 305 12.60 10.19 13.95
C SER A 305 13.76 9.54 13.20
N ALA A 306 13.74 8.22 13.07
CA ALA A 306 14.66 7.41 12.30
C ALA A 306 13.94 6.15 11.83
N THR A 307 14.51 5.44 10.84
CA THR A 307 13.91 4.20 10.32
C THR A 307 13.93 3.08 11.37
N ASN A 308 14.97 3.08 12.19
CA ASN A 308 15.14 2.27 13.37
C ASN A 308 16.12 2.97 14.33
N PRO A 309 16.28 2.51 15.58
CA PRO A 309 17.15 3.15 16.57
C PRO A 309 18.62 3.31 16.15
N ASP A 310 19.11 2.47 15.25
CA ASP A 310 20.51 2.48 14.77
C ASP A 310 20.71 3.28 13.47
N SER A 311 19.65 3.82 12.89
CA SER A 311 19.69 4.56 11.63
C SER A 311 19.91 6.06 11.85
N PRO A 312 20.49 6.78 10.86
CA PRO A 312 20.53 8.23 10.88
C PRO A 312 19.13 8.81 11.09
N THR A 313 19.05 9.85 11.92
CA THR A 313 17.80 10.56 12.14
C THR A 313 17.45 11.42 10.93
N TYR A 314 16.16 11.63 10.77
CA TYR A 314 15.61 12.58 9.82
C TYR A 314 14.61 13.49 10.53
N THR A 315 14.58 14.76 10.10
CA THR A 315 13.80 15.82 10.74
C THR A 315 12.85 16.46 9.74
N TRP A 316 11.56 16.47 10.09
CA TRP A 316 10.54 17.26 9.43
C TRP A 316 10.27 18.52 10.24
N SER A 317 10.14 19.65 9.57
CA SER A 317 9.80 20.91 10.22
C SER A 317 9.16 21.88 9.24
N THR A 318 8.45 22.88 9.76
CA THR A 318 7.99 24.02 8.95
C THR A 318 9.15 24.69 8.19
N ALA A 319 10.34 24.75 8.80
CA ALA A 319 11.54 25.32 8.18
C ALA A 319 12.08 24.50 6.98
N THR A 320 11.73 23.22 6.89
CA THR A 320 12.06 22.34 5.76
C THR A 320 10.88 22.17 4.80
N ASN A 321 9.88 23.06 4.87
CA ASN A 321 8.62 23.00 4.12
C ASN A 321 7.89 21.67 4.30
N ALA A 322 7.98 21.08 5.48
CA ALA A 322 7.17 19.93 5.83
C ALA A 322 5.78 20.38 6.32
N ALA A 323 4.78 19.52 6.10
CA ALA A 323 3.40 19.68 6.50
C ALA A 323 2.98 18.57 7.47
N ILE A 324 2.02 18.87 8.33
CA ILE A 324 1.32 17.88 9.15
C ILE A 324 -0.18 17.96 8.93
N SER A 325 -0.88 16.84 9.06
CA SER A 325 -2.34 16.80 8.95
C SER A 325 -2.93 15.67 9.78
N LEU A 326 -4.06 15.94 10.43
CA LEU A 326 -4.89 14.95 11.12
C LEU A 326 -5.90 14.36 10.15
N THR A 327 -5.86 13.03 9.99
CA THR A 327 -6.84 12.26 9.23
C THR A 327 -7.69 11.43 10.18
N SER A 328 -9.01 11.46 10.02
CA SER A 328 -9.93 10.70 10.87
C SER A 328 -9.73 9.18 10.70
N ILE A 329 -9.66 8.45 11.81
CA ILE A 329 -9.65 6.98 11.78
C ILE A 329 -10.95 6.44 11.16
N ASP A 330 -12.10 7.09 11.38
CA ASP A 330 -13.35 6.69 10.74
C ASP A 330 -13.27 6.79 9.21
N GLU A 331 -12.58 7.81 8.69
CA GLU A 331 -12.41 8.00 7.25
C GLU A 331 -11.45 6.98 6.64
N ILE A 332 -10.39 6.62 7.38
CA ILE A 332 -9.45 5.56 6.99
C ILE A 332 -10.14 4.18 6.97
N LEU A 333 -11.02 3.92 7.93
CA LEU A 333 -11.76 2.65 8.04
C LEU A 333 -12.97 2.57 7.10
N ALA A 334 -13.43 3.70 6.57
CA ALA A 334 -14.53 3.73 5.62
C ALA A 334 -14.20 2.97 4.34
N VAL A 335 -15.24 2.56 3.61
CA VAL A 335 -15.07 2.01 2.27
C VAL A 335 -14.53 3.10 1.36
N GLN A 336 -13.35 2.86 0.81
CA GLN A 336 -12.63 3.76 -0.06
C GLN A 336 -13.16 3.71 -1.50
N PRO A 337 -12.95 4.76 -2.30
CA PRO A 337 -13.22 4.73 -3.73
C PRO A 337 -12.46 3.59 -4.42
N CYS A 338 -13.15 2.84 -5.28
CA CYS A 338 -12.55 1.70 -5.97
C CYS A 338 -12.33 2.03 -7.45
N GLN A 339 -11.12 2.50 -7.78
CA GLN A 339 -10.75 2.88 -9.14
C GLN A 339 -10.78 1.71 -10.13
N VAL A 340 -10.62 0.49 -9.64
CA VAL A 340 -10.64 -0.72 -10.47
C VAL A 340 -12.02 -1.38 -10.56
N CYS A 341 -12.98 -0.96 -9.73
CA CYS A 341 -14.30 -1.57 -9.71
C CYS A 341 -15.12 -1.10 -10.90
N ARG A 342 -15.87 -2.02 -11.51
CA ARG A 342 -16.81 -1.72 -12.60
C ARG A 342 -17.91 -0.78 -12.12
N GLY A 343 -18.17 0.29 -12.86
CA GLY A 343 -19.21 1.25 -12.54
C GLY A 343 -19.00 2.60 -13.22
N LYS A 344 -19.22 3.67 -12.44
CA LYS A 344 -18.94 5.04 -12.87
C LYS A 344 -17.42 5.18 -13.06
N ASP A 345 -17.02 5.76 -14.19
CA ASP A 345 -15.63 6.14 -14.41
C ASP A 345 -15.24 7.23 -13.39
N THR A 346 -14.21 6.92 -12.60
CA THR A 346 -13.64 7.77 -11.56
C THR A 346 -12.20 8.18 -11.87
N GLY A 347 -11.73 7.88 -13.08
CA GLY A 347 -10.39 8.17 -13.56
C GLY A 347 -9.53 6.93 -13.70
N THR A 348 -8.25 7.16 -14.01
CA THR A 348 -7.24 6.11 -14.10
C THR A 348 -6.22 6.29 -12.98
N LEU A 349 -6.04 5.26 -12.17
CA LEU A 349 -4.97 5.19 -11.19
C LEU A 349 -3.69 4.71 -11.89
N LEU A 350 -2.73 5.61 -12.04
CA LEU A 350 -1.42 5.34 -12.62
C LEU A 350 -0.38 5.18 -11.51
N ALA A 351 0.17 3.97 -11.39
CA ALA A 351 1.18 3.60 -10.41
C ALA A 351 2.41 3.00 -11.09
N PHE A 352 3.52 2.94 -10.36
CA PHE A 352 4.78 2.40 -10.87
C PHE A 352 5.45 1.51 -9.84
N SER A 353 6.29 0.58 -10.29
CA SER A 353 7.21 -0.13 -9.40
C SER A 353 8.16 0.86 -8.69
N SER A 354 8.54 0.53 -7.45
CA SER A 354 9.56 1.28 -6.72
C SER A 354 10.92 1.26 -7.43
N TRP A 355 11.76 2.25 -7.13
CA TRP A 355 13.08 2.41 -7.73
C TRP A 355 14.17 2.03 -6.74
N ASP A 356 15.28 1.47 -7.21
CA ASP A 356 16.48 1.29 -6.39
C ASP A 356 16.95 2.66 -5.88
N ILE A 357 17.24 2.77 -4.58
CA ILE A 357 17.71 4.01 -3.94
C ILE A 357 18.95 4.59 -4.63
N LYS A 358 19.80 3.74 -5.23
CA LYS A 358 21.00 4.17 -5.96
C LYS A 358 20.67 4.87 -7.28
N ASN A 359 19.47 4.66 -7.80
CA ASN A 359 18.94 5.33 -8.98
C ASN A 359 18.08 6.55 -8.62
N ASN A 360 18.00 6.95 -7.35
CA ASN A 360 17.19 8.10 -6.94
C ASN A 360 17.62 9.39 -7.68
N GLY A 361 16.64 10.13 -8.21
CA GLY A 361 16.85 11.31 -9.04
C GLY A 361 17.34 11.03 -10.47
N LEU A 362 17.54 9.77 -10.86
CA LEU A 362 17.91 9.38 -12.22
C LEU A 362 16.72 8.92 -13.08
N LEU A 363 15.52 8.89 -12.50
CA LEU A 363 14.29 8.52 -13.18
C LEU A 363 13.30 9.69 -13.08
N GLY A 364 12.76 10.11 -14.23
CA GLY A 364 11.73 11.12 -14.34
C GLY A 364 10.45 10.53 -14.94
N ILE A 365 9.31 11.07 -14.53
CA ILE A 365 7.99 10.74 -15.10
C ILE A 365 7.41 12.02 -15.70
N THR A 366 6.99 11.93 -16.97
CA THR A 366 6.29 13.00 -17.68
C THR A 366 5.00 12.44 -18.28
N LEU A 367 3.90 13.16 -18.12
CA LEU A 367 2.62 12.82 -18.75
C LEU A 367 2.44 13.67 -20.00
N LEU A 368 1.95 13.04 -21.06
CA LEU A 368 1.71 13.67 -22.33
C LEU A 368 0.26 13.44 -22.80
N ASP A 369 -0.28 14.38 -23.55
CA ASP A 369 -1.50 14.20 -24.34
C ASP A 369 -1.25 13.29 -25.55
N THR A 370 -2.29 13.01 -26.34
CA THR A 370 -2.20 12.15 -27.54
C THR A 370 -1.43 12.80 -28.71
N GLU A 371 -1.15 14.10 -28.65
CA GLU A 371 -0.29 14.82 -29.60
C GLU A 371 1.19 14.79 -29.19
N GLY A 372 1.50 14.28 -28.00
CA GLY A 372 2.85 14.23 -27.44
C GLY A 372 3.32 15.52 -26.78
N LYS A 373 2.40 16.44 -26.45
CA LYS A 373 2.67 17.62 -25.61
C LYS A 373 2.44 17.26 -24.14
N GLU A 374 2.99 18.04 -23.22
CA GLU A 374 2.76 17.84 -21.80
C GLU A 374 1.26 17.89 -21.48
N LEU A 375 0.77 16.88 -20.74
CA LEU A 375 -0.63 16.80 -20.34
C LEU A 375 -0.97 17.97 -19.40
N ASP A 376 -2.13 18.58 -19.60
CA ASP A 376 -2.60 19.68 -18.77
C ASP A 376 -2.62 19.26 -17.29
N PRO A 377 -1.91 19.98 -16.39
CA PRO A 377 -1.89 19.69 -14.96
C PRO A 377 -3.27 19.71 -14.29
N ASP A 378 -4.27 20.36 -14.88
CA ASP A 378 -5.65 20.35 -14.36
C ASP A 378 -6.38 19.01 -14.61
N LEU A 379 -5.84 18.13 -15.46
CA LEU A 379 -6.43 16.83 -15.82
C LEU A 379 -5.88 15.66 -14.98
N TYR A 380 -4.95 15.92 -14.06
CA TYR A 380 -4.41 14.88 -13.19
C TYR A 380 -3.94 15.40 -11.85
N ARG A 381 -3.83 14.51 -10.87
CA ARG A 381 -3.20 14.78 -9.58
C ARG A 381 -2.04 13.82 -9.36
N LYS A 382 -0.86 14.37 -9.10
CA LYS A 382 0.33 13.61 -8.69
C LYS A 382 0.44 13.62 -7.17
N MET A 383 0.64 12.46 -6.60
CA MET A 383 0.73 12.23 -5.16
C MET A 383 2.02 11.45 -4.88
N ALA A 384 2.90 11.91 -3.97
CA ALA A 384 3.92 11.00 -3.47
C ALA A 384 3.38 10.23 -2.25
N PRO A 385 3.72 8.94 -2.13
CA PRO A 385 3.30 8.11 -1.01
C PRO A 385 3.85 8.62 0.33
N LEU A 386 3.19 8.25 1.44
CA LEU A 386 3.59 8.61 2.81
C LEU A 386 4.77 7.76 3.33
N ASN A 387 5.48 7.06 2.44
CA ASN A 387 6.64 6.27 2.81
C ASN A 387 7.92 7.08 2.57
N PRO A 388 8.80 7.20 3.58
CA PRO A 388 10.13 7.72 3.34
C PRO A 388 10.93 6.71 2.53
N ALA A 389 11.97 7.18 1.83
CA ALA A 389 12.94 6.29 1.23
C ALA A 389 13.58 5.40 2.32
N ASN A 390 13.74 4.10 2.05
CA ASN A 390 14.51 3.22 2.91
C ASN A 390 15.93 3.03 2.34
N GLN A 391 16.73 2.14 2.94
CA GLN A 391 18.12 1.91 2.51
C GLN A 391 18.23 1.18 1.16
N GLU A 392 17.13 0.72 0.57
CA GLU A 392 17.09 -0.12 -0.63
C GLU A 392 16.31 0.54 -1.78
N GLN A 393 15.23 1.26 -1.48
CA GLN A 393 14.32 1.78 -2.51
C GLN A 393 13.65 3.11 -2.17
N VAL A 394 13.19 3.77 -3.24
CA VAL A 394 12.34 4.95 -3.21
C VAL A 394 11.04 4.62 -3.92
N SER A 395 9.92 4.95 -3.29
CA SER A 395 8.62 4.79 -3.91
C SER A 395 8.43 5.80 -5.04
N ALA A 396 7.89 5.33 -6.16
CA ALA A 396 7.47 6.18 -7.26
C ALA A 396 6.19 6.97 -6.91
N PRO A 397 5.91 8.10 -7.57
CA PRO A 397 4.67 8.83 -7.36
C PRO A 397 3.47 8.02 -7.88
N LEU A 398 2.34 8.19 -7.20
CA LEU A 398 1.02 7.79 -7.67
C LEU A 398 0.40 8.94 -8.45
N ILE A 399 -0.33 8.66 -9.51
CA ILE A 399 -0.97 9.67 -10.34
C ILE A 399 -2.43 9.25 -10.55
N VAL A 400 -3.36 10.17 -10.34
CA VAL A 400 -4.77 9.98 -10.68
C VAL A 400 -5.08 10.86 -11.88
N ILE A 401 -5.36 10.21 -13.01
CA ILE A 401 -5.81 10.86 -14.25
C ILE A 401 -7.33 10.98 -14.21
N ASP A 402 -7.87 12.12 -14.63
CA ASP A 402 -9.32 12.35 -14.62
C ASP A 402 -10.08 11.43 -15.61
N PRO A 403 -11.37 11.15 -15.37
CA PRO A 403 -12.21 10.30 -16.24
C PRO A 403 -12.15 10.68 -17.73
N GLY A 404 -12.06 9.67 -18.60
CA GLY A 404 -12.07 9.83 -20.06
C GLY A 404 -10.85 10.52 -20.68
N VAL A 405 -9.80 10.83 -19.90
CA VAL A 405 -8.56 11.42 -20.43
C VAL A 405 -7.66 10.31 -20.99
N GLU A 406 -7.35 10.39 -22.29
CA GLU A 406 -6.31 9.58 -22.91
C GLU A 406 -4.94 10.24 -22.70
N PHE A 407 -3.93 9.44 -22.40
CA PHE A 407 -2.61 9.96 -22.03
C PHE A 407 -1.49 9.04 -22.46
N MET A 408 -0.27 9.59 -22.49
CA MET A 408 0.96 8.83 -22.55
C MET A 408 1.81 9.13 -21.33
N VAL A 409 2.54 8.13 -20.86
CA VAL A 409 3.55 8.29 -19.81
C VAL A 409 4.93 8.02 -20.38
N ASP A 410 5.81 9.01 -20.22
CA ASP A 410 7.24 8.90 -20.48
C ASP A 410 7.97 8.67 -19.16
N VAL A 411 8.66 7.53 -19.08
CA VAL A 411 9.67 7.26 -18.05
C VAL A 411 11.05 7.55 -18.64
N VAL A 412 11.68 8.61 -18.15
CA VAL A 412 12.97 9.10 -18.64
C VAL A 412 14.07 8.64 -17.70
N ALA A 413 14.95 7.77 -18.18
CA ALA A 413 16.09 7.26 -17.43
C ALA A 413 17.37 8.02 -17.77
N GLY A 414 18.05 8.53 -16.76
CA GLY A 414 19.41 9.04 -16.82
C GLY A 414 20.45 7.91 -16.85
N ALA A 415 21.69 8.22 -16.47
CA ALA A 415 22.75 7.23 -16.36
C ALA A 415 22.59 6.38 -15.09
N LEU A 416 21.73 5.36 -15.15
CA LEU A 416 21.43 4.46 -14.03
C LEU A 416 22.70 3.81 -13.45
N VAL A 417 22.73 3.65 -12.13
CA VAL A 417 23.84 3.08 -11.36
C VAL A 417 23.69 1.56 -11.23
N THR A 418 22.46 1.10 -11.07
CA THR A 418 22.10 -0.33 -10.99
C THR A 418 21.03 -0.67 -12.04
N PRO A 419 20.93 -1.94 -12.47
CA PRO A 419 19.78 -2.41 -13.25
C PRO A 419 18.46 -2.06 -12.55
N GLN A 420 17.46 -1.66 -13.33
CA GLN A 420 16.19 -1.17 -12.83
C GLN A 420 15.08 -1.76 -13.69
N SER A 421 14.22 -2.58 -13.09
CA SER A 421 12.96 -2.98 -13.71
C SER A 421 11.95 -1.82 -13.69
N LEU A 422 10.98 -1.88 -14.59
CA LEU A 422 9.86 -0.96 -14.62
C LEU A 422 8.56 -1.73 -14.74
N GLU A 423 7.64 -1.43 -13.84
CA GLU A 423 6.23 -1.73 -14.03
C GLU A 423 5.46 -0.41 -14.03
N VAL A 424 4.57 -0.24 -14.99
CA VAL A 424 3.63 0.87 -15.07
C VAL A 424 2.24 0.27 -15.06
N TYR A 425 1.42 0.64 -14.08
CA TYR A 425 0.04 0.17 -13.94
C TYR A 425 -0.91 1.32 -14.19
N ALA A 426 -1.73 1.24 -15.23
CA ALA A 426 -2.84 2.15 -15.46
C ALA A 426 -4.14 1.39 -15.20
N MET A 427 -4.82 1.66 -14.08
CA MET A 427 -5.95 0.88 -13.61
C MET A 427 -7.23 1.72 -13.55
N SER A 428 -8.29 1.29 -14.26
CA SER A 428 -9.54 2.04 -14.35
C SER A 428 -10.76 1.16 -14.68
N ASN A 429 -11.79 1.21 -13.85
CA ASN A 429 -13.17 0.81 -14.16
C ASN A 429 -13.30 -0.62 -14.76
N GLY A 430 -12.67 -1.61 -14.13
CA GLY A 430 -12.65 -2.98 -14.63
C GLY A 430 -11.83 -3.16 -15.90
N ALA A 431 -10.95 -2.22 -16.24
CA ALA A 431 -9.93 -2.35 -17.26
C ALA A 431 -8.58 -1.90 -16.68
N SER A 432 -7.51 -2.56 -17.05
CA SER A 432 -6.17 -2.11 -16.66
C SER A 432 -5.19 -2.37 -17.77
N ASP A 433 -4.22 -1.48 -17.93
CA ASP A 433 -3.13 -1.60 -18.87
C ASP A 433 -1.82 -1.60 -18.09
N VAL A 434 -0.96 -2.59 -18.34
CA VAL A 434 0.30 -2.77 -17.62
C VAL A 434 1.44 -2.87 -18.61
N LEU A 435 2.49 -2.11 -18.37
CA LEU A 435 3.78 -2.26 -19.03
C LEU A 435 4.78 -2.83 -18.04
N THR A 436 5.45 -3.92 -18.42
CA THR A 436 6.61 -4.45 -17.68
C THR A 436 7.85 -4.44 -18.56
N LEU A 437 8.96 -3.96 -18.01
CA LEU A 437 10.30 -4.09 -18.54
C LEU A 437 11.20 -4.68 -17.45
N GLU A 438 11.94 -5.74 -17.79
CA GLU A 438 12.91 -6.33 -16.87
C GLU A 438 14.05 -5.35 -16.55
N ASP A 439 14.48 -4.61 -17.57
CA ASP A 439 15.52 -3.58 -17.45
C ASP A 439 15.15 -2.35 -18.28
N ILE A 440 15.11 -1.19 -17.63
CA ILE A 440 15.08 0.11 -18.30
C ILE A 440 16.49 0.39 -18.83
N PRO A 441 16.67 0.60 -20.15
CA PRO A 441 17.98 1.01 -20.65
C PRO A 441 18.36 2.37 -20.06
N GLY A 442 19.54 2.50 -19.45
CA GLY A 442 20.04 3.81 -19.00
C GLY A 442 20.16 4.81 -20.16
N GLN A 443 19.97 6.11 -19.89
CA GLN A 443 19.93 7.18 -20.89
C GLN A 443 18.91 6.88 -22.00
N SER A 444 17.69 6.56 -21.60
CA SER A 444 16.60 6.27 -22.53
C SER A 444 15.30 6.90 -22.08
N THR A 445 14.31 6.87 -22.97
CA THR A 445 12.92 7.19 -22.67
C THR A 445 12.10 5.97 -23.07
N VAL A 446 11.28 5.51 -22.13
CA VAL A 446 10.25 4.51 -22.35
C VAL A 446 8.91 5.24 -22.34
N ARG A 447 8.10 5.02 -23.36
CA ARG A 447 6.77 5.61 -23.52
C ARG A 447 5.71 4.52 -23.50
N PHE A 448 4.68 4.73 -22.70
CA PHE A 448 3.49 3.89 -22.66
C PHE A 448 2.24 4.76 -22.82
N ALA A 449 1.51 4.56 -23.92
CA ALA A 449 0.25 5.25 -24.17
C ALA A 449 -0.92 4.38 -23.74
N VAL A 450 -1.91 4.99 -23.08
CA VAL A 450 -3.13 4.36 -22.61
C VAL A 450 -4.32 5.12 -23.19
N TYR A 451 -5.18 4.40 -23.91
CA TYR A 451 -6.36 4.96 -24.57
C TYR A 451 -7.47 3.90 -24.65
N GLU A 452 -8.69 4.31 -25.00
CA GLU A 452 -9.90 3.48 -24.82
C GLU A 452 -9.80 2.08 -25.47
N LYS A 453 -9.14 2.01 -26.63
CA LYS A 453 -9.09 0.83 -27.50
C LYS A 453 -7.78 0.06 -27.44
N GLY A 454 -6.79 0.47 -26.65
CA GLY A 454 -5.49 -0.15 -26.73
C GLY A 454 -4.37 0.60 -26.02
N THR A 455 -3.17 0.12 -26.26
CA THR A 455 -1.94 0.74 -25.78
C THR A 455 -0.91 0.86 -26.88
N ILE A 456 0.02 1.80 -26.71
CA ILE A 456 1.21 1.91 -27.56
C ILE A 456 2.44 1.91 -26.66
N PHE A 457 3.44 1.14 -27.06
CA PHE A 457 4.78 1.19 -26.49
C PHE A 457 5.77 1.80 -27.47
N TYR A 458 6.72 2.55 -26.93
CA TYR A 458 7.90 3.04 -27.65
C TYR A 458 9.09 3.16 -26.71
N ALA A 459 10.30 2.91 -27.21
CA ALA A 459 11.52 3.19 -26.47
C ALA A 459 12.63 3.77 -27.37
N THR A 460 13.42 4.69 -26.83
CA THR A 460 14.57 5.28 -27.56
C THR A 460 15.79 4.37 -27.64
N LYS A 461 15.77 3.26 -26.89
CA LYS A 461 16.75 2.16 -26.95
C LYS A 461 16.05 0.82 -27.16
N ALA A 462 16.83 -0.20 -27.56
CA ALA A 462 16.30 -1.54 -27.72
C ALA A 462 15.80 -2.08 -26.37
N SER A 463 14.72 -2.85 -26.40
CA SER A 463 14.05 -3.37 -25.20
C SER A 463 13.16 -4.56 -25.58
N SER A 464 12.59 -5.25 -24.59
CA SER A 464 11.62 -6.32 -24.80
C SER A 464 10.43 -6.07 -23.88
N PRO A 465 9.50 -5.16 -24.25
CA PRO A 465 8.36 -4.81 -23.40
C PRO A 465 7.38 -5.96 -23.27
N ARG A 466 6.76 -6.07 -22.11
CA ARG A 466 5.57 -6.88 -21.91
C ARG A 466 4.40 -5.94 -21.70
N ILE A 467 3.39 -6.08 -22.55
CA ILE A 467 2.21 -5.23 -22.57
C ILE A 467 1.03 -6.12 -22.23
N GLN A 468 0.40 -5.84 -21.11
CA GLN A 468 -0.74 -6.58 -20.60
C GLN A 468 -1.96 -5.67 -20.57
N GLN A 469 -3.11 -6.20 -20.97
CA GLN A 469 -4.38 -5.51 -20.81
C GLN A 469 -5.40 -6.44 -20.17
N LEU A 470 -6.12 -5.92 -19.19
CA LEU A 470 -7.10 -6.61 -18.38
C LEU A 470 -8.47 -6.04 -18.65
N ALA A 471 -9.49 -6.90 -18.70
CA ALA A 471 -10.87 -6.47 -18.77
C ALA A 471 -11.77 -7.40 -17.96
N ASP A 472 -12.44 -6.83 -16.97
CA ASP A 472 -13.44 -7.46 -16.15
C ASP A 472 -14.84 -7.20 -16.74
N GLU A 473 -15.37 -8.17 -17.48
CA GLU A 473 -16.76 -8.17 -17.90
C GLU A 473 -17.67 -8.65 -16.76
N LYS A 474 -18.99 -8.57 -16.96
CA LYS A 474 -19.99 -8.98 -15.97
C LYS A 474 -19.80 -10.39 -15.42
N VAL A 475 -19.39 -11.33 -16.28
CA VAL A 475 -19.29 -12.77 -15.94
C VAL A 475 -17.87 -13.29 -16.03
N ASN A 476 -17.07 -12.75 -16.95
CA ASN A 476 -15.72 -13.23 -17.21
C ASN A 476 -14.72 -12.08 -17.10
N SER A 477 -13.53 -12.41 -16.64
CA SER A 477 -12.37 -11.53 -16.71
C SER A 477 -11.46 -12.05 -17.80
N TYR A 478 -10.86 -11.16 -18.57
CA TYR A 478 -9.95 -11.48 -19.65
C TYR A 478 -8.64 -10.74 -19.43
N GLU A 479 -7.56 -11.41 -19.80
CA GLU A 479 -6.21 -10.86 -19.81
C GLU A 479 -5.62 -11.14 -21.19
N VAL A 480 -4.98 -10.14 -21.79
CA VAL A 480 -4.30 -10.27 -23.09
C VAL A 480 -2.91 -9.67 -22.98
N ASN A 481 -1.93 -10.44 -23.45
CA ASN A 481 -0.52 -10.09 -23.35
C ASN A 481 0.14 -10.07 -24.73
N GLY A 482 0.99 -9.08 -24.96
CA GLY A 482 1.88 -8.96 -26.10
C GLY A 482 3.31 -8.72 -25.64
N HIS A 483 4.25 -9.49 -26.18
CA HIS A 483 5.65 -9.41 -25.82
C HIS A 483 6.53 -9.56 -27.07
N PRO A 484 6.80 -8.46 -27.80
CA PRO A 484 7.81 -8.48 -28.85
C PRO A 484 9.20 -8.65 -28.23
N LEU A 485 9.94 -9.63 -28.75
CA LEU A 485 11.29 -9.95 -28.31
C LEU A 485 12.33 -9.15 -29.11
N ASP A 486 13.34 -8.65 -28.40
CA ASP A 486 14.48 -7.92 -28.97
C ASP A 486 14.04 -6.74 -29.85
N LEU A 487 13.07 -5.97 -29.37
CA LEU A 487 12.50 -4.84 -30.09
C LEU A 487 13.60 -3.79 -30.36
N PRO A 488 13.85 -3.41 -31.62
CA PRO A 488 14.83 -2.37 -31.94
C PRO A 488 14.43 -1.01 -31.38
N LYS A 489 15.42 -0.16 -31.15
CA LYS A 489 15.19 1.23 -30.74
C LYS A 489 14.31 1.99 -31.75
N GLY A 490 13.50 2.91 -31.25
CA GLY A 490 12.72 3.82 -32.09
C GLY A 490 11.54 3.17 -32.82
N VAL A 491 11.17 1.95 -32.42
CA VAL A 491 10.03 1.21 -32.98
C VAL A 491 8.82 1.41 -32.09
N TYR A 492 7.65 1.59 -32.73
CA TYR A 492 6.36 1.60 -32.06
C TYR A 492 5.75 0.22 -32.08
N VAL A 493 5.13 -0.16 -30.98
CA VAL A 493 4.36 -1.39 -30.80
C VAL A 493 2.96 -1.00 -30.37
N GLY A 494 1.95 -1.48 -31.07
CA GLY A 494 0.55 -1.27 -30.72
C GLY A 494 -0.11 -2.56 -30.28
N GLN A 495 -0.95 -2.49 -29.25
CA GLN A 495 -1.84 -3.57 -28.86
C GLN A 495 -3.26 -3.01 -28.77
N GLU A 496 -4.08 -3.36 -29.77
CA GLU A 496 -5.46 -2.90 -29.89
C GLU A 496 -6.42 -4.01 -29.50
N TRP A 497 -7.37 -3.71 -28.63
CA TRP A 497 -8.32 -4.68 -28.09
C TRP A 497 -9.77 -4.28 -28.38
N ASP A 498 -10.37 -4.93 -29.37
CA ASP A 498 -11.81 -4.84 -29.61
C ASP A 498 -12.53 -5.88 -28.75
N ARG A 499 -12.98 -5.42 -27.57
CA ARG A 499 -13.71 -6.23 -26.59
C ARG A 499 -15.09 -6.67 -27.11
N GLN A 500 -15.72 -5.89 -27.97
CA GLN A 500 -17.02 -6.23 -28.55
C GLN A 500 -16.89 -7.31 -29.61
N ALA A 501 -15.93 -7.16 -30.53
CA ALA A 501 -15.64 -8.14 -31.57
C ALA A 501 -14.90 -9.37 -31.04
N LYS A 502 -14.39 -9.30 -29.81
CA LYS A 502 -13.55 -10.32 -29.18
C LYS A 502 -12.28 -10.62 -29.97
N THR A 503 -11.60 -9.56 -30.36
CA THR A 503 -10.33 -9.64 -31.10
C THR A 503 -9.25 -8.77 -30.49
N VAL A 504 -8.00 -9.23 -30.55
CA VAL A 504 -6.81 -8.44 -30.21
C VAL A 504 -5.90 -8.38 -31.43
N ARG A 505 -5.38 -7.18 -31.72
CA ARG A 505 -4.40 -6.95 -32.79
C ARG A 505 -3.09 -6.44 -32.19
N TYR A 506 -2.00 -7.12 -32.50
CA TYR A 506 -0.65 -6.73 -32.12
C TYR A 506 0.09 -6.25 -33.36
N SER A 507 0.56 -5.01 -33.34
CA SER A 507 1.17 -4.36 -34.50
C SER A 507 2.51 -3.72 -34.16
N THR A 508 3.33 -3.48 -35.18
CA THR A 508 4.62 -2.80 -35.02
C THR A 508 5.02 -2.03 -36.26
N THR A 509 5.80 -0.96 -36.07
CA THR A 509 6.42 -0.21 -37.17
C THR A 509 7.79 -0.75 -37.60
N ALA A 510 8.26 -1.85 -36.98
CA ALA A 510 9.54 -2.48 -37.26
C ALA A 510 9.74 -2.75 -38.76
N LYS A 511 10.97 -2.54 -39.23
CA LYS A 511 11.37 -2.78 -40.63
C LYS A 511 12.03 -4.14 -40.84
N GLN A 512 12.11 -4.95 -39.79
CA GLN A 512 12.63 -6.31 -39.79
C GLN A 512 11.59 -7.27 -39.20
N ALA A 513 11.76 -8.56 -39.44
CA ALA A 513 10.96 -9.57 -38.77
C ALA A 513 11.27 -9.57 -37.25
N LEU A 514 10.25 -9.79 -36.44
CA LEU A 514 10.37 -9.89 -34.98
C LEU A 514 9.79 -11.21 -34.50
N LYS A 515 10.27 -11.69 -33.36
CA LYS A 515 9.61 -12.75 -32.62
C LYS A 515 8.69 -12.17 -31.56
N TRP A 516 7.53 -12.79 -31.40
CA TRP A 516 6.52 -12.37 -30.43
C TRP A 516 6.09 -13.53 -29.57
N ASN A 517 5.90 -13.26 -28.28
CA ASN A 517 5.02 -14.06 -27.45
C ASN A 517 3.68 -13.31 -27.33
N ILE A 518 2.58 -14.02 -27.51
CA ILE A 518 1.23 -13.51 -27.28
C ILE A 518 0.48 -14.45 -26.35
N GLN A 519 -0.40 -13.92 -25.53
CA GLN A 519 -1.19 -14.73 -24.62
C GLN A 519 -2.59 -14.14 -24.43
N ILE A 520 -3.55 -15.02 -24.20
CA ILE A 520 -4.90 -14.66 -23.80
C ILE A 520 -5.45 -15.63 -22.76
N ASP A 521 -6.01 -15.06 -21.70
CA ASP A 521 -6.63 -15.80 -20.61
C ASP A 521 -8.08 -15.40 -20.44
N LYS A 522 -8.84 -16.35 -19.91
CA LYS A 522 -10.21 -16.15 -19.46
C LYS A 522 -10.32 -16.67 -18.06
N ASN A 523 -10.69 -15.80 -17.14
CA ASN A 523 -10.87 -16.08 -15.72
C ASN A 523 -9.62 -16.73 -15.09
N PRO A 524 -8.40 -16.21 -15.32
CA PRO A 524 -7.18 -16.86 -14.85
C PRO A 524 -7.24 -17.11 -13.33
N THR A 525 -6.59 -18.18 -12.90
CA THR A 525 -6.45 -18.59 -11.49
C THR A 525 -5.00 -19.02 -11.28
N PRO A 526 -4.50 -19.22 -10.04
CA PRO A 526 -3.11 -19.64 -9.82
C PRO A 526 -2.73 -21.01 -10.43
N THR A 527 -3.69 -21.77 -10.98
CA THR A 527 -3.44 -23.10 -11.54
C THR A 527 -4.04 -23.32 -12.94
N GLU A 528 -4.95 -22.46 -13.40
CA GLU A 528 -5.60 -22.56 -14.71
C GLU A 528 -5.36 -21.29 -15.51
N PHE A 529 -4.68 -21.46 -16.62
CA PHE A 529 -4.14 -20.38 -17.42
C PHE A 529 -4.46 -20.67 -18.89
N GLY A 530 -4.76 -19.64 -19.66
CA GLY A 530 -5.36 -19.69 -20.98
C GLY A 530 -4.45 -20.26 -22.06
N TRP A 531 -4.11 -19.45 -23.04
CA TRP A 531 -3.44 -19.90 -24.25
C TRP A 531 -2.34 -18.92 -24.67
N ALA A 532 -1.18 -19.45 -25.05
CA ALA A 532 -0.03 -18.67 -25.50
C ALA A 532 0.44 -19.08 -26.90
N GLY A 533 0.83 -18.13 -27.72
CA GLY A 533 1.63 -18.35 -28.92
C GLY A 533 3.06 -17.89 -28.62
N LEU A 534 4.03 -18.80 -28.66
CA LEU A 534 5.42 -18.52 -28.26
C LEU A 534 6.36 -18.48 -29.47
N GLY A 535 7.25 -17.49 -29.48
CA GLY A 535 8.27 -17.32 -30.51
C GLY A 535 7.70 -17.13 -31.92
N VAL A 536 6.52 -16.53 -32.04
CA VAL A 536 5.83 -16.30 -33.32
C VAL A 536 6.66 -15.36 -34.18
N GLU A 537 7.09 -15.83 -35.35
CA GLU A 537 7.81 -14.99 -36.32
C GLU A 537 6.82 -14.11 -37.09
N VAL A 538 6.98 -12.79 -36.95
CA VAL A 538 6.14 -11.78 -37.58
C VAL A 538 6.98 -11.00 -38.60
N PRO A 539 6.72 -11.13 -39.91
CA PRO A 539 7.43 -10.39 -40.94
C PRO A 539 7.24 -8.86 -40.84
N ALA A 540 8.17 -8.11 -41.45
CA ALA A 540 8.15 -6.66 -41.41
C ALA A 540 6.89 -6.06 -42.06
N GLY A 541 6.07 -5.38 -41.25
CA GLY A 541 4.81 -4.74 -41.65
C GLY A 541 3.62 -5.70 -41.73
N SER A 542 3.74 -6.89 -41.16
CA SER A 542 2.63 -7.79 -40.81
C SER A 542 2.18 -7.50 -39.37
N ASP A 543 0.99 -7.98 -39.01
CA ASP A 543 0.47 -7.91 -37.63
C ASP A 543 -0.01 -9.27 -37.14
N ILE A 544 -0.29 -9.41 -35.85
CA ILE A 544 -0.94 -10.59 -35.29
C ILE A 544 -2.39 -10.24 -35.00
N LEU A 545 -3.32 -11.10 -35.42
CA LEU A 545 -4.74 -11.03 -35.06
C LEU A 545 -5.13 -12.28 -34.27
N VAL A 546 -5.69 -12.10 -33.09
CA VAL A 546 -6.27 -13.16 -32.25
C VAL A 546 -7.77 -12.94 -32.15
N ASP A 547 -8.57 -13.96 -32.47
CA ASP A 547 -10.01 -14.04 -32.26
C ASP A 547 -10.29 -15.05 -31.15
N TYR A 548 -10.83 -14.56 -30.05
CA TYR A 548 -11.12 -15.34 -28.86
C TYR A 548 -12.61 -15.53 -28.60
N SER A 549 -13.45 -15.26 -29.61
CA SER A 549 -14.91 -15.37 -29.50
C SER A 549 -15.38 -16.78 -29.14
N THR A 550 -14.65 -17.81 -29.58
CA THR A 550 -14.95 -19.24 -29.35
C THR A 550 -14.07 -19.89 -28.29
N MET A 551 -13.14 -19.14 -27.69
CA MET A 551 -12.13 -19.66 -26.76
C MET A 551 -12.78 -20.25 -25.50
N SER A 552 -12.23 -21.38 -25.05
CA SER A 552 -12.56 -22.01 -23.76
C SER A 552 -11.34 -22.69 -23.14
N ALA A 553 -11.50 -23.31 -21.96
CA ALA A 553 -10.43 -24.08 -21.33
C ALA A 553 -9.96 -25.31 -22.14
N ALA A 554 -10.77 -25.76 -23.11
CA ALA A 554 -10.46 -26.91 -23.97
C ALA A 554 -10.25 -26.54 -25.44
N VAL A 555 -10.63 -25.32 -25.84
CA VAL A 555 -10.59 -24.86 -27.23
C VAL A 555 -9.69 -23.62 -27.32
N PRO A 556 -8.58 -23.66 -28.06
CA PRO A 556 -7.72 -22.50 -28.25
C PRO A 556 -8.45 -21.38 -28.99
N PRO A 557 -8.04 -20.12 -28.81
CA PRO A 557 -8.46 -19.04 -29.69
C PRO A 557 -7.89 -19.28 -31.10
N LEU A 558 -8.48 -18.63 -32.09
CA LEU A 558 -7.92 -18.61 -33.44
C LEU A 558 -6.94 -17.44 -33.54
N ALA A 559 -5.73 -17.70 -34.03
CA ALA A 559 -4.69 -16.69 -34.13
C ALA A 559 -3.96 -16.78 -35.47
N TRP A 560 -3.59 -15.64 -36.04
CA TRP A 560 -2.88 -15.56 -37.31
C TRP A 560 -1.86 -14.43 -37.32
N VAL A 561 -0.75 -14.65 -38.03
CA VAL A 561 0.03 -13.56 -38.62
C VAL A 561 -0.70 -13.12 -39.88
N VAL A 562 -1.00 -11.83 -39.99
CA VAL A 562 -1.68 -11.23 -41.13
C VAL A 562 -0.68 -10.36 -41.89
N ASP A 563 -0.37 -10.78 -43.12
CA ASP A 563 0.58 -10.06 -43.97
C ASP A 563 -0.04 -8.82 -44.62
N LYS A 564 0.80 -8.02 -45.28
CA LYS A 564 0.38 -6.77 -45.98
C LYS A 564 -0.71 -7.01 -47.02
N ASP A 565 -0.69 -8.15 -47.69
CA ASP A 565 -1.69 -8.57 -48.68
C ASP A 565 -2.96 -9.18 -48.04
N LYS A 566 -3.05 -9.16 -46.70
CA LYS A 566 -4.12 -9.73 -45.88
C LYS A 566 -4.22 -11.25 -45.90
N SER A 567 -3.21 -11.94 -46.44
CA SER A 567 -3.06 -13.38 -46.24
C SER A 567 -2.84 -13.69 -44.75
N ARG A 568 -3.29 -14.87 -44.32
CA ARG A 568 -3.28 -15.26 -42.91
C ARG A 568 -2.52 -16.56 -42.73
N THR A 569 -1.46 -16.51 -41.94
CA THR A 569 -0.69 -17.69 -41.52
C THR A 569 -1.10 -18.07 -40.11
N PRO A 570 -1.67 -19.27 -39.86
CA PRO A 570 -2.12 -19.68 -38.54
C PRO A 570 -0.99 -19.73 -37.51
N ILE A 571 -1.29 -19.32 -36.28
CA ILE A 571 -0.40 -19.42 -35.11
C ILE A 571 -0.87 -20.59 -34.25
N THR A 572 0.05 -21.44 -33.84
CA THR A 572 -0.23 -22.51 -32.86
C THR A 572 -0.33 -21.91 -31.47
N MET A 573 -1.51 -21.99 -30.86
CA MET A 573 -1.77 -21.56 -29.49
C MET A 573 -1.67 -22.77 -28.55
N VAL A 574 -0.72 -22.74 -27.62
CA VAL A 574 -0.48 -23.79 -26.62
C VAL A 574 -1.20 -23.45 -25.32
N LYS A 575 -1.75 -24.47 -24.65
CA LYS A 575 -2.42 -24.28 -23.37
C LYS A 575 -1.41 -23.93 -22.29
N ILE A 576 -1.70 -22.91 -21.51
CA ILE A 576 -0.84 -22.53 -20.38
C ILE A 576 -1.14 -23.48 -19.21
N THR A 577 -0.09 -24.09 -18.70
CA THR A 577 -0.15 -25.02 -17.56
C THR A 577 0.87 -24.58 -16.52
N THR A 578 0.74 -25.01 -15.28
CA THR A 578 1.75 -24.76 -14.24
C THR A 578 3.15 -25.22 -14.67
N ALA A 579 3.23 -26.33 -15.42
CA ALA A 579 4.50 -26.82 -15.97
C ALA A 579 5.07 -25.86 -17.02
N LEU A 580 4.23 -25.32 -17.91
CA LEU A 580 4.65 -24.32 -18.89
C LEU A 580 5.11 -23.03 -18.21
N LEU A 581 4.34 -22.50 -17.24
CA LEU A 581 4.74 -21.31 -16.48
C LEU A 581 6.09 -21.48 -15.80
N LYS A 582 6.34 -22.65 -15.20
CA LYS A 582 7.63 -22.94 -14.57
C LYS A 582 8.78 -23.02 -15.59
N ALA A 583 8.53 -23.58 -16.77
CA ALA A 583 9.53 -23.72 -17.82
C ALA A 583 9.80 -22.41 -18.57
N GLU A 584 8.76 -21.62 -18.80
CA GLU A 584 8.72 -20.43 -19.65
C GLU A 584 8.42 -19.16 -18.83
N LYS A 585 8.93 -19.09 -17.60
CA LYS A 585 8.66 -17.97 -16.67
C LYS A 585 9.00 -16.57 -17.21
N ALA A 586 9.90 -16.50 -18.20
CA ALA A 586 10.29 -15.26 -18.86
C ALA A 586 9.38 -14.91 -20.06
N ASN A 587 8.53 -15.84 -20.51
CA ASN A 587 7.81 -15.77 -21.77
C ASN A 587 6.29 -15.90 -21.62
N VAL A 588 5.79 -16.43 -20.50
CA VAL A 588 4.36 -16.62 -20.20
C VAL A 588 4.04 -15.96 -18.86
N TYR A 589 2.93 -15.23 -18.80
CA TYR A 589 2.57 -14.36 -17.68
C TYR A 589 1.31 -14.82 -16.96
N THR A 590 1.07 -14.26 -15.78
CA THR A 590 -0.22 -14.33 -15.09
C THR A 590 -0.34 -13.15 -14.12
N VAL A 591 -1.46 -12.43 -14.14
CA VAL A 591 -1.77 -11.46 -13.06
C VAL A 591 -1.94 -12.19 -11.74
N VAL A 592 -2.41 -13.42 -11.76
CA VAL A 592 -2.61 -14.22 -10.54
C VAL A 592 -1.33 -15.01 -10.31
N GLY A 593 -0.42 -14.47 -9.49
CA GLY A 593 0.86 -15.11 -9.20
C GLY A 593 0.66 -16.55 -8.70
N PRO A 594 1.61 -17.47 -8.95
CA PRO A 594 1.66 -18.71 -8.18
C PRO A 594 1.96 -18.30 -6.74
N GLY A 595 1.00 -18.51 -5.85
CA GLY A 595 1.21 -18.32 -4.41
C GLY A 595 2.40 -19.12 -3.88
#